data_AF-A0A399ZAL3-F1
#
_entry.id   AF-A0A399ZAL3-F1
#
_cell.length_a   1.000
_cell.length_b   1.000
_cell.length_c   1.000
_cell.angle_alpha   90.00
_cell.angle_beta   90.00
_cell.angle_gamma   90.00
#
_symmetry.space_group_name_H-M   'P 1'
#
loop_
_entity.id
_entity.type
_entity.pdbx_description
1 polymer ?
#
loop_
_entity_poly.entity_id
_entity_poly.type
_entity_poly.pdbx_seq_one_letter_code
_entity_poly.pdbx_strand_id
1 'polypeptide(L)'
;MPLRILLAVHHFPPTRIGGAELLRLARWLGANGHTVQVVCIETLHADAPDNLIWRDEEYQGVAVRRYALSLAQRTALLHFENALLEKNLAALAETFQPDVVHVISGYLMGVAPLKVAFAHHIPTVVTLTDFWFLCPTLQLLRGDGALCWGPEPVECMRCIADERRAFRL
;
A
#
# COMPACT_ATOMS: atom_id res chain seq x y z
N MET A 1 3.55 -0.51 -26.87
CA MET A 1 4.63 0.43 -26.49
C MET A 1 5.08 0.06 -25.09
N PRO A 2 6.38 0.00 -24.80
CA PRO A 2 6.88 -0.25 -23.45
C PRO A 2 6.43 0.87 -22.50
N LEU A 3 6.13 0.53 -21.25
CA LEU A 3 5.68 1.47 -20.21
C LEU A 3 6.51 1.29 -18.95
N ARG A 4 6.67 2.36 -18.17
CA ARG A 4 7.24 2.40 -16.82
C ARG A 4 6.09 2.34 -15.81
N ILE A 5 6.01 1.25 -15.06
CA ILE A 5 4.89 0.95 -14.18
C ILE A 5 5.37 0.99 -12.74
N LEU A 6 4.81 1.90 -11.94
CA LEU A 6 5.02 1.92 -10.50
C LEU A 6 3.92 1.11 -9.81
N LEU A 7 4.25 -0.09 -9.33
CA LEU A 7 3.33 -0.97 -8.60
C LEU A 7 3.42 -0.67 -7.10
N ALA A 8 2.36 -0.06 -6.54
CA ALA A 8 2.27 0.27 -5.13
C ALA A 8 1.43 -0.75 -4.37
N VAL A 9 2.02 -1.40 -3.37
CA VAL A 9 1.45 -2.57 -2.71
C VAL A 9 1.79 -2.55 -1.22
N HIS A 10 0.87 -3.04 -0.40
CA HIS A 10 1.08 -3.15 1.05
C HIS A 10 2.22 -4.11 1.44
N HIS A 11 2.32 -5.30 0.82
CA HIS A 11 3.34 -6.32 1.11
C HIS A 11 3.83 -7.06 -0.13
N PHE A 12 5.13 -7.39 -0.17
CA PHE A 12 5.74 -8.13 -1.27
C PHE A 12 6.68 -9.25 -0.75
N PRO A 13 6.70 -10.45 -1.36
CA PRO A 13 7.61 -11.54 -0.99
C PRO A 13 9.09 -11.10 -0.97
N PRO A 14 9.98 -11.74 -0.20
CA PRO A 14 9.78 -12.97 0.58
C PRO A 14 9.38 -12.73 2.04
N THR A 15 9.43 -11.49 2.53
CA THR A 15 9.40 -11.19 3.96
C THR A 15 7.99 -11.24 4.58
N ARG A 16 6.94 -11.36 3.77
CA ARG A 16 5.54 -11.41 4.21
C ARG A 16 4.79 -12.54 3.51
N ILE A 17 3.85 -13.15 4.23
CA ILE A 17 2.90 -14.14 3.69
C ILE A 17 1.81 -13.37 2.93
N GLY A 18 1.73 -13.58 1.62
CA GLY A 18 0.89 -12.80 0.71
C GLY A 18 1.73 -12.17 -0.43
N GLY A 19 1.07 -11.78 -1.52
CA GLY A 19 1.76 -11.10 -2.64
C GLY A 19 2.41 -12.00 -3.69
N ALA A 20 2.21 -13.33 -3.65
CA ALA A 20 2.62 -14.22 -4.74
C ALA A 20 1.96 -13.83 -6.08
N GLU A 21 0.68 -13.43 -6.04
CA GLU A 21 -0.03 -12.88 -7.20
C GLU A 21 0.60 -11.58 -7.70
N LEU A 22 1.17 -10.76 -6.81
CA LEU A 22 1.83 -9.51 -7.15
C LEU A 22 3.18 -9.73 -7.81
N LEU A 23 3.94 -10.70 -7.31
CA LEU A 23 5.17 -11.13 -7.96
C LEU A 23 4.88 -11.68 -9.37
N ARG A 24 3.81 -12.48 -9.53
CA ARG A 24 3.39 -12.98 -10.84
C ARG A 24 3.00 -11.84 -11.77
N LEU A 25 2.23 -10.86 -11.30
CA LEU A 25 1.86 -9.66 -12.07
C LEU A 25 3.09 -8.87 -12.51
N ALA A 26 4.00 -8.55 -11.58
CA ALA A 26 5.20 -7.78 -11.87
C ALA A 26 6.10 -8.48 -12.89
N ARG A 27 6.31 -9.80 -12.74
CA ARG A 27 7.09 -10.60 -13.70
C ARG A 27 6.41 -10.71 -15.06
N TRP A 28 5.08 -10.85 -15.10
CA TRP A 28 4.34 -10.88 -16.35
C TRP A 28 4.47 -9.55 -17.09
N LEU A 29 4.31 -8.41 -16.41
CA LEU A 29 4.51 -7.09 -17.00
C LEU A 29 5.94 -6.93 -17.56
N GLY A 30 6.95 -7.33 -16.78
CA GLY A 30 8.35 -7.33 -17.22
C GLY A 30 8.59 -8.20 -18.46
N ALA A 31 8.08 -9.42 -18.46
CA ALA A 31 8.19 -10.35 -19.59
C ALA A 31 7.47 -9.85 -20.86
N ASN A 32 6.53 -8.92 -20.73
CA ASN A 32 5.83 -8.28 -21.84
C ASN A 32 6.45 -6.91 -22.24
N GLY A 33 7.69 -6.64 -21.80
CA GLY A 33 8.48 -5.48 -22.24
C GLY A 33 8.20 -4.19 -21.48
N HIS A 34 7.52 -4.24 -20.33
CA HIS A 34 7.35 -3.09 -19.45
C HIS A 34 8.47 -3.03 -18.40
N THR A 35 8.84 -1.82 -18.01
CA THR A 35 9.75 -1.59 -16.87
C THR A 35 8.91 -1.48 -15.61
N VAL A 36 9.14 -2.33 -14.62
CA VAL A 36 8.33 -2.39 -13.40
C VAL A 36 9.18 -2.01 -12.19
N GLN A 37 8.71 -1.03 -11.41
CA GLN A 37 9.22 -0.74 -10.08
C GLN A 37 8.12 -1.06 -9.07
N VAL A 38 8.38 -1.98 -8.16
CA VAL A 38 7.50 -2.27 -7.02
C VAL A 38 7.90 -1.37 -5.85
N VAL A 39 6.92 -0.85 -5.13
CA VAL A 39 7.10 -0.22 -3.81
C VAL A 39 6.22 -0.91 -2.78
N CYS A 40 6.77 -1.25 -1.61
CA CYS A 40 5.99 -1.86 -0.54
C CYS A 40 6.45 -1.50 0.87
N ILE A 41 5.54 -1.64 1.85
CA ILE A 41 5.88 -1.53 3.27
C ILE A 41 6.36 -2.90 3.79
N GLU A 42 7.61 -2.96 4.21
CA GLU A 42 8.19 -4.16 4.83
C GLU A 42 7.93 -4.19 6.34
N THR A 43 8.27 -3.09 7.00
CA THR A 43 8.22 -2.97 8.45
C THR A 43 7.51 -1.69 8.85
N LEU A 44 6.69 -1.80 9.90
CA LEU A 44 6.02 -0.67 10.53
C LEU A 44 6.25 -0.72 12.04
N HIS A 45 7.16 0.10 12.54
CA HIS A 45 7.42 0.27 13.96
C HIS A 45 6.45 1.29 14.57
N ALA A 46 5.84 0.92 15.70
CA ALA A 46 5.05 1.84 16.51
C ALA A 46 5.93 2.44 17.61
N ASP A 47 5.50 3.58 18.16
CA ASP A 47 6.07 4.23 19.33
C ASP A 47 7.55 4.63 19.17
N ALA A 48 7.92 4.99 17.94
CA ALA A 48 9.25 5.48 17.57
C ALA A 48 9.14 6.81 16.81
N PRO A 49 10.16 7.70 16.86
CA PRO A 49 10.11 8.96 16.11
C PRO A 49 9.78 8.75 14.63
N ASP A 50 8.96 9.65 14.09
CA ASP A 50 8.52 9.61 12.70
C ASP A 50 9.73 9.55 11.76
N ASN A 51 9.88 8.43 11.07
CA ASN A 51 10.98 8.19 10.17
C ASN A 51 10.59 7.21 9.07
N LEU A 52 11.15 7.39 7.89
CA LEU A 52 11.01 6.45 6.78
C LEU A 52 12.37 6.24 6.16
N ILE A 53 12.82 4.99 6.20
CA ILE A 53 13.99 4.54 5.45
C ILE A 53 13.54 3.57 4.36
N TRP A 54 14.35 3.44 3.32
CA TRP A 54 14.07 2.50 2.25
C TRP A 54 15.35 1.84 1.76
N ARG A 55 15.15 0.68 1.13
CA ARG A 55 16.19 0.00 0.35
C ARG A 55 15.62 -0.46 -0.98
N ASP A 56 16.45 -0.39 -2.01
CA ASP A 56 16.16 -1.01 -3.29
C ASP A 56 16.84 -2.37 -3.37
N GLU A 57 16.15 -3.33 -3.97
CA GLU A 57 16.67 -4.65 -4.26
C GLU A 57 16.03 -5.21 -5.54
N GLU A 58 16.65 -6.25 -6.10
CA GLU A 58 16.02 -7.08 -7.12
C GLU A 58 15.56 -8.38 -6.47
N TYR A 59 14.28 -8.71 -6.62
CA TYR A 59 13.72 -9.98 -6.15
C TYR A 59 13.11 -10.76 -7.30
N GLN A 60 13.73 -11.89 -7.64
CA GLN A 60 13.33 -12.75 -8.77
C GLN A 60 13.14 -11.99 -10.10
N GLY A 61 14.08 -11.08 -10.42
CA GLY A 61 14.05 -10.27 -11.65
C GLY A 61 13.08 -9.09 -11.62
N VAL A 62 12.57 -8.70 -10.44
CA VAL A 62 11.70 -7.53 -10.25
C VAL A 62 12.41 -6.51 -9.37
N ALA A 63 12.47 -5.25 -9.81
CA ALA A 63 12.97 -4.15 -8.99
C ALA A 63 11.96 -3.81 -7.88
N VAL A 64 12.40 -3.80 -6.63
CA VAL A 64 11.56 -3.57 -5.45
C VAL A 64 12.20 -2.53 -4.55
N ARG A 65 11.44 -1.52 -4.17
CA ARG A 65 11.76 -0.59 -3.09
C ARG A 65 10.96 -0.96 -1.85
N ARG A 66 11.66 -1.29 -0.77
CA ARG A 66 11.05 -1.64 0.51
C ARG A 66 11.17 -0.49 1.47
N TYR A 67 10.04 -0.06 2.02
CA TYR A 67 9.97 0.96 3.05
C TYR A 67 9.92 0.31 4.43
N ALA A 68 10.72 0.84 5.35
CA ALA A 68 10.54 0.65 6.78
C ALA A 68 10.11 1.99 7.39
N LEU A 69 8.92 1.99 7.98
CA LEU A 69 8.25 3.16 8.51
C LEU A 69 8.21 3.07 10.03
N SER A 70 8.58 4.15 10.70
CA SER A 70 8.42 4.36 12.14
C SER A 70 7.43 5.50 12.34
N LEU A 71 6.45 5.29 13.21
CA LEU A 71 5.44 6.30 13.54
C LEU A 71 5.35 6.49 15.05
N ALA A 72 5.39 7.75 15.49
CA ALA A 72 5.34 8.12 16.91
C ALA A 72 3.95 7.87 17.50
N GLN A 73 2.91 7.97 16.68
CA GLN A 73 1.53 7.62 17.05
C GLN A 73 0.87 6.90 15.87
N ARG A 74 0.08 5.87 16.15
CA ARG A 74 -0.74 5.20 15.13
C ARG A 74 -2.17 5.69 15.18
N THR A 75 -2.45 6.83 14.57
CA THR A 75 -3.82 7.33 14.45
C THR A 75 -4.57 6.63 13.31
N ALA A 76 -5.90 6.62 13.36
CA ALA A 76 -6.73 6.16 12.25
C ALA A 76 -6.45 6.94 10.95
N LEU A 77 -6.15 8.25 11.06
CA LEU A 77 -5.79 9.10 9.93
C LEU A 77 -4.47 8.68 9.28
N LEU A 78 -3.46 8.25 10.07
CA LEU A 78 -2.18 7.77 9.52
C LEU A 78 -2.30 6.44 8.75
N HIS A 79 -3.40 5.71 8.92
CA HIS A 79 -3.70 4.58 8.04
C HIS A 79 -4.09 5.03 6.65
N PHE A 80 -4.54 6.29 6.48
CA PHE A 80 -5.00 6.89 5.24
C PHE A 80 -3.98 7.85 4.64
N GLU A 81 -3.49 8.82 5.41
CA GLU A 81 -2.51 9.82 4.97
C GLU A 81 -1.14 9.58 5.59
N ASN A 82 -0.08 9.68 4.79
CA ASN A 82 1.28 9.52 5.28
C ASN A 82 2.22 10.45 4.51
N ALA A 83 2.51 11.62 5.09
CA ALA A 83 3.34 12.64 4.47
C ALA A 83 4.79 12.17 4.19
N LEU A 84 5.35 11.30 5.04
CA LEU A 84 6.69 10.74 4.82
C LEU A 84 6.70 9.83 3.58
N LEU A 85 5.67 9.00 3.44
CA LEU A 85 5.51 8.13 2.29
C LEU A 85 5.20 8.93 1.02
N GLU A 86 4.31 9.92 1.09
CA GLU A 86 4.02 10.85 -0.01
C GLU A 86 5.31 11.51 -0.52
N LYS A 87 6.12 12.08 0.37
CA LYS A 87 7.40 12.71 0.01
C LYS A 87 8.37 11.75 -0.68
N ASN A 88 8.51 10.53 -0.15
CA ASN A 88 9.42 9.53 -0.73
C ASN A 88 8.91 8.99 -2.08
N LEU A 89 7.60 8.83 -2.24
CA LEU A 89 6.99 8.42 -3.50
C LEU A 89 7.07 9.52 -4.55
N ALA A 90 6.92 10.79 -4.18
CA ALA A 90 7.12 11.91 -5.10
C ALA A 90 8.55 11.94 -5.66
N ALA A 91 9.56 11.83 -4.79
CA ALA A 91 10.97 11.75 -5.21
C ALA A 91 11.24 10.53 -6.10
N LEU A 92 10.62 9.38 -5.80
CA LEU A 92 10.68 8.22 -6.70
C LEU A 92 9.98 8.50 -8.03
N ALA A 93 8.82 9.15 -8.05
CA ALA A 93 8.11 9.48 -9.28
C ALA A 93 8.88 10.45 -10.17
N GLU A 94 9.63 11.40 -9.60
CA GLU A 94 10.50 12.32 -10.36
C GLU A 94 11.65 11.59 -11.06
N THR A 95 12.22 10.57 -10.42
CA THR A 95 13.36 9.81 -10.95
C THR A 95 12.92 8.64 -11.85
N PHE A 96 11.93 7.88 -11.38
CA PHE A 96 11.36 6.74 -12.10
C PHE A 96 10.34 7.15 -13.16
N GLN A 97 9.85 8.39 -13.20
CA GLN A 97 8.90 8.93 -14.20
C GLN A 97 7.92 7.88 -14.74
N PRO A 98 7.02 7.33 -13.89
CA PRO A 98 6.13 6.28 -14.31
C PRO A 98 5.10 6.79 -15.32
N ASP A 99 4.80 5.97 -16.32
CA ASP A 99 3.69 6.19 -17.25
C ASP A 99 2.34 5.84 -16.61
N VAL A 100 2.35 4.97 -15.61
CA VAL A 100 1.17 4.56 -14.84
C VAL A 100 1.55 4.18 -13.41
N VAL A 101 0.73 4.59 -12.45
CA VAL A 101 0.76 4.10 -11.06
C VAL A 101 -0.34 3.07 -10.90
N HIS A 102 0.00 1.86 -10.44
CA HIS A 102 -0.98 0.82 -10.13
C HIS A 102 -0.95 0.51 -8.65
N VAL A 103 -2.03 0.89 -7.96
CA VAL A 103 -2.20 0.68 -6.52
C VAL A 103 -2.99 -0.60 -6.26
N ILE A 104 -2.50 -1.44 -5.38
CA ILE A 104 -3.13 -2.71 -5.02
C ILE A 104 -3.40 -2.74 -3.53
N SER A 105 -4.66 -2.48 -3.18
CA SER A 105 -5.10 -2.09 -1.83
C SER A 105 -4.45 -0.79 -1.33
N GLY A 106 -5.17 -0.05 -0.48
CA GLY A 106 -4.60 1.09 0.26
C GLY A 106 -4.09 0.70 1.65
N TYR A 107 -4.22 -0.56 2.07
CA TYR A 107 -3.70 -1.02 3.36
C TYR A 107 -2.20 -0.70 3.46
N LEU A 108 -1.75 -0.09 4.57
CA LEU A 108 -0.36 0.38 4.82
C LEU A 108 0.20 1.46 3.87
N MET A 109 -0.20 1.47 2.59
CA MET A 109 0.21 2.47 1.61
C MET A 109 -0.57 3.78 1.75
N GLY A 110 -1.78 3.71 2.31
CA GLY A 110 -2.70 4.84 2.35
C GLY A 110 -3.09 5.34 0.96
N VAL A 111 -3.44 6.61 0.88
CA VAL A 111 -3.67 7.33 -0.39
C VAL A 111 -2.40 7.96 -0.97
N ALA A 112 -1.23 7.75 -0.35
CA ALA A 112 0.00 8.41 -0.77
C ALA A 112 0.35 8.19 -2.26
N PRO A 113 0.29 6.96 -2.81
CA PRO A 113 0.53 6.75 -4.24
C PRO A 113 -0.49 7.47 -5.13
N LEU A 114 -1.75 7.57 -4.70
CA LEU A 114 -2.82 8.24 -5.44
C LEU A 114 -2.61 9.77 -5.48
N LYS A 115 -2.24 10.36 -4.33
CA LYS A 115 -1.97 11.81 -4.23
C LYS A 115 -0.76 12.20 -5.07
N VAL A 116 0.31 11.39 -5.04
CA VAL A 116 1.49 11.60 -5.89
C VAL A 116 1.12 11.46 -7.37
N ALA A 117 0.43 10.38 -7.77
CA ALA A 117 0.04 10.21 -9.16
C ALA A 117 -0.83 11.38 -9.66
N PHE A 118 -1.80 11.83 -8.85
CA PHE A 118 -2.63 12.99 -9.17
C PHE A 118 -1.81 14.27 -9.35
N ALA A 119 -0.91 14.58 -8.40
CA ALA A 119 -0.07 15.78 -8.45
C ALA A 119 0.88 15.82 -9.66
N HIS A 120 1.32 14.65 -10.14
CA HIS A 120 2.19 14.52 -11.30
C HIS A 120 1.43 14.22 -12.61
N HIS A 121 0.09 14.27 -12.60
CA HIS A 121 -0.76 13.95 -13.75
C HIS A 121 -0.50 12.55 -14.36
N ILE A 122 -0.18 11.57 -13.52
CA ILE A 122 0.12 10.20 -13.92
C ILE A 122 -1.17 9.38 -13.90
N PRO A 123 -1.53 8.70 -15.01
CA PRO A 123 -2.63 7.76 -15.05
C PRO A 123 -2.54 6.75 -13.91
N THR A 124 -3.68 6.47 -13.27
CA THR A 124 -3.74 5.61 -12.09
C THR A 124 -4.69 4.46 -12.30
N VAL A 125 -4.25 3.24 -11.95
CA VAL A 125 -5.07 2.03 -11.88
C VAL A 125 -5.15 1.60 -10.42
N VAL A 126 -6.33 1.20 -9.96
CA VAL A 126 -6.52 0.69 -8.60
C VAL A 126 -7.15 -0.69 -8.67
N THR A 127 -6.52 -1.69 -8.04
CA THR A 127 -7.12 -3.00 -7.80
C THR A 127 -7.61 -3.07 -6.36
N LEU A 128 -8.94 -3.22 -6.21
CA LEU A 128 -9.63 -3.31 -4.92
C LEU A 128 -9.62 -4.76 -4.42
N THR A 129 -8.53 -5.18 -3.78
CA THR A 129 -8.40 -6.55 -3.23
C THR A 129 -9.04 -6.74 -1.86
N ASP A 130 -9.43 -5.65 -1.21
CA ASP A 130 -10.06 -5.61 0.10
C ASP A 130 -10.96 -4.37 0.23
N PHE A 131 -11.60 -4.21 1.39
CA PHE A 131 -12.49 -3.10 1.66
C PHE A 131 -11.81 -1.91 2.34
N TRP A 132 -10.49 -1.76 2.28
CA TRP A 132 -9.76 -0.68 2.99
C TRP A 132 -10.32 0.72 2.70
N PHE A 133 -10.73 0.97 1.46
CA PHE A 133 -11.30 2.26 1.03
C PHE A 133 -12.63 2.62 1.73
N LEU A 134 -13.30 1.64 2.34
CA LEU A 134 -14.59 1.79 3.01
C LEU A 134 -14.53 1.41 4.50
N CYS A 135 -13.59 0.55 4.87
CA CYS A 135 -13.59 -0.16 6.13
C CYS A 135 -12.19 -0.19 6.76
N PRO A 136 -11.99 0.43 7.93
CA PRO A 136 -10.69 0.48 8.61
C PRO A 136 -10.19 -0.90 9.08
N THR A 137 -11.08 -1.90 9.17
CA THR A 137 -10.75 -3.29 9.51
C THR A 137 -10.57 -4.19 8.28
N LEU A 138 -10.69 -3.64 7.06
CA LEU A 138 -10.49 -4.30 5.75
C LEU A 138 -11.60 -5.27 5.30
N GLN A 139 -12.57 -5.61 6.15
CA GLN A 139 -13.42 -6.79 5.93
C GLN A 139 -14.89 -6.54 5.66
N LEU A 140 -15.43 -5.37 6.05
CA LEU A 140 -16.89 -5.17 6.13
C LEU A 140 -17.61 -6.30 6.88
N LEU A 141 -17.01 -6.76 7.98
CA LEU A 141 -17.60 -7.71 8.92
C LEU A 141 -17.70 -7.05 10.28
N ARG A 142 -18.85 -7.27 10.94
CA ARG A 142 -19.09 -6.86 12.33
C ARG A 142 -18.38 -7.80 13.30
N GLY A 143 -18.31 -7.40 14.57
CA GLY A 143 -17.67 -8.20 15.60
C GLY A 143 -18.34 -9.58 15.85
N ASP A 144 -19.60 -9.73 15.50
CA ASP A 144 -20.33 -11.00 15.54
C ASP A 144 -20.16 -11.85 14.26
N GLY A 145 -19.38 -11.37 13.28
CA GLY A 145 -19.20 -12.00 11.98
C GLY A 145 -20.31 -11.71 10.97
N ALA A 146 -21.33 -10.93 11.33
CA ALA A 146 -22.36 -10.52 10.38
C ALA A 146 -21.81 -9.54 9.34
N LEU A 147 -22.43 -9.54 8.15
CA LEU A 147 -22.07 -8.59 7.09
C LEU A 147 -22.33 -7.15 7.54
N CYS A 148 -21.38 -6.28 7.23
CA CYS A 148 -21.54 -4.83 7.32
C CYS A 148 -21.90 -4.28 5.93
N TRP A 149 -22.98 -3.51 5.86
CA TRP A 149 -23.47 -2.94 4.60
C TRP A 149 -22.81 -1.61 4.22
N GLY A 150 -21.93 -1.09 5.06
CA GLY A 150 -21.21 0.14 4.78
C GLY A 150 -20.75 0.86 6.05
N PRO A 151 -19.93 1.91 5.88
CA PRO A 151 -19.43 2.68 7.00
C PRO A 151 -20.55 3.48 7.68
N GLU A 152 -20.80 3.18 8.95
CA GLU A 152 -21.66 3.96 9.85
C GLU A 152 -20.79 4.47 11.01
N PRO A 153 -20.71 5.79 11.30
CA PRO A 153 -19.69 6.35 12.20
C PRO A 153 -19.59 5.67 13.57
N VAL A 154 -20.74 5.40 14.21
CA VAL A 154 -20.78 4.78 15.55
C VAL A 154 -20.34 3.32 15.49
N GLU A 155 -20.76 2.57 14.48
CA GLU A 155 -20.40 1.16 14.31
C GLU A 155 -18.92 1.01 13.90
N CYS A 156 -18.41 1.88 13.04
CA CYS A 156 -17.00 1.94 12.68
C CYS A 156 -16.13 2.24 13.90
N MET A 157 -16.54 3.18 14.78
CA MET A 157 -15.81 3.48 16.00
C MET A 157 -15.74 2.28 16.95
N ARG A 158 -16.84 1.51 17.08
CA ARG A 158 -16.85 0.24 17.81
C ARG A 158 -15.87 -0.77 17.22
N CYS A 159 -15.90 -0.96 15.89
CA CYS A 159 -15.00 -1.89 15.21
C CYS A 159 -13.51 -1.51 15.37
N ILE A 160 -13.20 -0.21 15.35
CA ILE A 160 -11.83 0.30 15.58
C ILE A 160 -11.41 0.07 17.03
N ALA A 161 -12.29 0.38 17.99
CA ALA A 161 -12.01 0.26 19.43
C ALA A 161 -11.82 -1.19 19.88
N ASP A 162 -12.54 -2.13 19.27
CA ASP A 162 -12.38 -3.56 19.55
C ASP A 162 -11.04 -4.14 19.01
N GLU A 163 -10.22 -3.34 18.31
CA GLU A 163 -8.96 -3.76 17.67
C GLU A 163 -9.07 -5.05 16.83
N ARG A 164 -10.25 -5.33 16.28
CA ARG A 164 -10.51 -6.55 15.50
C ARG A 164 -9.83 -6.45 14.14
N ARG A 165 -8.58 -6.88 14.09
CA ARG A 165 -7.90 -7.27 12.85
C ARG A 165 -7.93 -8.79 12.76
N ALA A 166 -8.44 -9.32 11.65
CA ALA A 166 -8.50 -10.77 11.42
C ALA A 166 -7.12 -11.45 11.31
N PHE A 167 -6.03 -10.68 11.29
CA PHE A 167 -4.68 -11.20 11.35
C PHE A 167 -3.92 -10.52 12.50
N ARG A 168 -4.08 -11.06 13.71
CA ARG A 168 -2.99 -11.04 14.70
C ARG A 168 -1.98 -12.08 14.24
N LEU A 169 -0.95 -11.65 13.52
CA LEU A 169 0.29 -12.41 13.39
C LEU A 169 1.09 -12.24 14.68
#